data_AF-A0AAW9W7U3-F1
#
_entry.id   AF-A0AAW9W7U3-F1
#
_cell.length_a   1.000
_cell.length_b   1.000
_cell.length_c   1.000
_cell.angle_alpha   90.00
_cell.angle_beta   90.00
_cell.angle_gamma   90.00
#
_symmetry.space_group_name_H-M   'P 1'
#
loop_
_entity.id
_entity.type
_entity.pdbx_description
1 polymer ?
#
loop_
_entity_poly.entity_id
_entity_poly.type
_entity_poly.pdbx_seq_one_letter_code
_entity_poly.pdbx_strand_id
1 'polypeptide(L)'
;MIMTTPDLGGKEAFWDILGFHVTQTNYAYQVIPVLVAVWLLANLEKFFHKKLPSAVDFTFTPLLSVMITGFLTFTVIGPVMLVVSDAITNAIVWLYNTTGAFGMGLFGGTYSLIVMTGLHQSFPAIETQLLSAYNNNGTGFGDYIFVVASMANVAQGAATLAVYFLTKNAKTKGLSSS
;
A
#
# COMPACT_ATOMS: atom_id res chain seq x y z
N MET A 1 0.05 8.35 25.33
CA MET A 1 -1.41 8.48 25.30
C MET A 1 -1.83 8.40 23.84
N ILE A 2 -2.26 7.21 23.43
CA ILE A 2 -2.71 6.88 22.08
C ILE A 2 -4.09 7.53 21.89
N MET A 3 -4.23 8.44 20.93
CA MET A 3 -5.53 8.97 20.53
C MET A 3 -6.21 7.94 19.63
N THR A 4 -6.93 7.02 20.26
CA THR A 4 -8.13 6.40 19.67
C THR A 4 -9.25 7.43 19.75
N THR A 5 -9.70 7.97 18.63
CA THR A 5 -11.04 8.55 18.56
C THR A 5 -11.78 7.92 17.38
N PRO A 6 -12.74 7.03 17.65
CA PRO A 6 -13.67 6.53 16.67
C PRO A 6 -14.77 7.57 16.47
N ASP A 7 -14.57 8.50 15.53
CA ASP A 7 -15.64 9.35 15.00
C ASP A 7 -15.59 9.32 13.47
N LEU A 8 -16.08 8.19 12.95
CA LEU A 8 -16.53 8.05 11.57
C LEU A 8 -17.79 8.91 11.39
N GLY A 9 -17.69 10.02 10.63
CA GLY A 9 -18.83 10.59 9.89
C GLY A 9 -19.48 11.90 10.37
N GLY A 10 -18.80 12.81 11.08
CA GLY A 10 -19.50 13.97 11.69
C GLY A 10 -18.99 15.39 11.45
N LYS A 11 -17.69 15.62 11.24
CA LYS A 11 -17.14 16.95 10.95
C LYS A 11 -15.92 16.80 10.07
N GLU A 12 -15.97 17.34 8.85
CA GLU A 12 -14.74 17.62 8.12
C GLU A 12 -13.95 18.62 8.95
N ALA A 13 -12.97 18.12 9.70
CA ALA A 13 -12.05 18.98 10.41
C ALA A 13 -11.15 19.60 9.34
N PHE A 14 -11.06 20.92 9.30
CA PHE A 14 -10.18 21.63 8.39
C PHE A 14 -8.96 22.14 9.17
N TRP A 15 -7.79 22.13 8.53
CA TRP A 15 -6.66 22.92 8.96
C TRP A 15 -6.75 24.29 8.32
N ASP A 16 -6.70 25.33 9.15
CA ASP A 16 -6.53 26.71 8.69
C ASP A 16 -5.05 26.97 8.47
N ILE A 17 -4.58 26.67 7.26
CA ILE A 17 -3.19 26.90 6.87
C ILE A 17 -3.15 28.18 6.05
N LEU A 18 -2.59 29.24 6.63
CA LEU A 18 -2.36 30.53 5.95
C LEU A 18 -3.63 31.11 5.27
N GLY A 19 -4.82 30.82 5.82
CA GLY A 19 -6.12 31.26 5.27
C GLY A 19 -6.78 30.29 4.30
N PHE A 20 -6.18 29.13 4.02
CA PHE A 20 -6.79 28.06 3.24
C PHE A 20 -7.33 26.96 4.16
N HIS A 21 -8.59 26.58 3.95
CA HIS A 21 -9.22 25.44 4.61
C HIS A 21 -8.77 24.16 3.91
N VAL A 22 -7.86 23.42 4.55
CA VAL A 22 -7.35 22.13 4.05
C VAL A 22 -8.06 21.02 4.81
N THR A 23 -8.76 20.11 4.12
CA THR A 23 -9.45 18.98 4.75
C THR A 23 -8.44 18.09 5.49
N GLN A 24 -8.71 17.78 6.76
CA GLN A 24 -7.95 16.81 7.54
C GLN A 24 -8.29 15.40 7.09
N THR A 25 -7.70 14.97 5.98
CA THR A 25 -7.87 13.61 5.49
C THR A 25 -6.71 12.74 5.96
N ASN A 26 -7.05 11.55 6.45
CA ASN A 26 -6.05 10.56 6.85
C ASN A 26 -5.56 9.78 5.61
N TYR A 27 -4.31 10.02 5.22
CA TYR A 27 -3.66 9.37 4.07
C TYR A 27 -2.85 8.12 4.42
N ALA A 28 -2.84 7.67 5.69
CA ALA A 28 -1.95 6.60 6.16
C ALA A 28 -2.12 5.28 5.39
N TYR A 29 -3.31 5.02 4.85
CA TYR A 29 -3.64 3.80 4.10
C TYR A 29 -3.67 4.00 2.59
N GLN A 30 -3.34 5.20 2.10
CA GLN A 30 -3.34 5.52 0.68
C GLN A 30 -1.93 5.53 0.13
N VAL A 31 -1.60 4.52 -0.68
CA VAL A 31 -0.22 4.36 -1.14
C VAL A 31 0.16 5.32 -2.28
N ILE A 32 -0.78 5.73 -3.13
CA ILE A 32 -0.50 6.70 -4.21
C ILE A 32 -0.04 8.06 -3.64
N PRO A 33 -0.76 8.71 -2.71
CA PRO A 33 -0.28 9.92 -2.05
C PRO A 33 1.08 9.73 -1.35
N VAL A 34 1.28 8.60 -0.67
CA VAL A 34 2.52 8.31 0.06
C VAL A 34 3.71 8.16 -0.89
N LEU A 35 3.56 7.49 -2.02
CA LEU A 35 4.64 7.33 -3.00
C LEU A 35 5.09 8.68 -3.57
N VAL A 36 4.14 9.57 -3.88
CA VAL A 36 4.45 10.92 -4.37
C VAL A 36 5.10 11.77 -3.27
N ALA A 37 4.62 11.65 -2.02
CA ALA A 37 5.20 12.35 -0.88
C ALA A 37 6.65 11.91 -0.61
N VAL A 38 6.93 10.59 -0.63
CA VAL A 38 8.29 10.07 -0.44
C VAL A 38 9.20 10.45 -1.60
N TRP A 39 8.69 10.44 -2.84
CA TRP A 39 9.45 10.94 -3.98
C TRP A 39 9.81 12.42 -3.81
N LEU A 40 8.86 13.27 -3.40
CA LEU A 40 9.12 14.67 -3.10
C LEU A 40 10.16 14.81 -1.98
N LEU A 41 10.02 14.05 -0.89
CA LEU A 41 10.96 14.03 0.23
C LEU A 41 12.38 13.74 -0.24
N ALA A 42 12.55 12.67 -1.02
CA ALA A 42 13.85 12.24 -1.53
C ALA A 42 14.49 13.30 -2.45
N ASN A 43 13.69 14.05 -3.21
CA ASN A 43 14.19 15.14 -4.04
C ASN A 43 14.60 16.36 -3.21
N LEU A 44 13.80 16.74 -2.20
CA LEU A 44 14.11 17.83 -1.30
C LEU A 44 15.34 17.52 -0.45
N GLU A 45 15.45 16.31 0.08
CA GLU A 45 16.59 15.87 0.88
C GLU A 45 17.91 15.93 0.09
N LYS A 46 17.90 15.42 -1.15
CA LYS A 46 19.04 15.56 -2.08
C LYS A 46 19.37 17.01 -2.40
N PHE A 47 18.37 17.89 -2.48
CA PHE A 47 18.58 19.32 -2.74
C PHE A 47 19.22 20.01 -1.53
N PHE A 48 18.75 19.73 -0.32
CA PHE A 48 19.29 20.31 0.91
C PHE A 48 20.70 19.81 1.21
N HIS A 49 20.99 18.52 1.01
CA HIS A 49 22.35 17.97 1.09
C HIS A 49 23.35 18.67 0.16
N LYS A 50 22.90 19.15 -1.00
CA LYS A 50 23.77 19.89 -1.94
C LYS A 50 23.99 21.35 -1.56
N LYS A 51 23.08 21.94 -0.79
CA LYS A 51 23.05 23.39 -0.55
C LYS A 51 23.48 23.78 0.86
N LEU A 52 23.36 22.87 1.82
CA LEU A 52 23.74 23.10 3.20
C LEU A 52 25.21 22.71 3.46
N PRO A 53 25.95 23.50 4.26
CA PRO A 53 27.29 23.13 4.71
C PRO A 53 27.28 21.85 5.57
N SER A 54 28.29 20.99 5.45
CA SER A 54 28.34 19.69 6.16
C SER A 54 28.18 19.77 7.69
N ALA A 55 28.49 20.91 8.30
CA ALA A 55 28.33 21.12 9.75
C ALA A 55 26.86 21.16 10.20
N VAL A 56 25.93 21.56 9.32
CA VAL A 56 24.50 21.69 9.64
C VAL A 56 23.62 20.70 8.88
N ASP A 57 24.19 20.09 7.84
CA ASP A 57 23.51 19.15 6.93
C ASP A 57 22.84 17.98 7.68
N PHE A 58 23.56 17.32 8.58
CA PHE A 58 23.04 16.15 9.31
C PHE A 58 21.77 16.43 10.13
N THR A 59 21.59 17.66 10.61
CA THR A 59 20.43 18.03 11.45
C THR A 59 19.35 18.74 10.65
N PHE A 60 19.72 19.72 9.82
CA PHE A 60 18.75 20.59 9.17
C PHE A 60 18.21 20.02 7.86
N THR A 61 18.98 19.20 7.14
CA THR A 61 18.52 18.57 5.89
C THR A 61 17.30 17.67 6.11
N PRO A 62 17.34 16.66 6.99
CA PRO A 62 16.16 15.83 7.22
C PRO A 62 15.00 16.63 7.83
N LEU A 63 15.28 17.58 8.74
CA LEU A 63 14.24 18.40 9.37
C LEU A 63 13.48 19.26 8.35
N LEU A 64 14.19 20.04 7.54
CA LEU A 64 13.59 20.93 6.54
C LEU A 64 12.89 20.14 5.45
N SER A 65 13.49 19.02 5.02
CA SER A 65 12.89 18.15 4.00
C SER A 65 11.57 17.58 4.48
N VAL A 66 11.51 17.03 5.70
CA VAL A 66 10.28 16.48 6.27
C VAL A 66 9.24 17.56 6.52
N MET A 67 9.62 18.73 7.06
CA MET A 67 8.67 19.82 7.32
C MET A 67 8.03 20.34 6.03
N ILE A 68 8.83 20.62 4.99
CA ILE A 68 8.34 21.15 3.72
C ILE A 68 7.52 20.07 3.00
N THR A 69 8.00 18.82 3.00
CA THR A 69 7.27 17.71 2.38
C THR A 69 5.94 17.48 3.08
N GLY A 70 5.90 17.48 4.41
CA GLY A 70 4.66 17.34 5.18
C GLY A 70 3.66 18.43 4.81
N PHE A 71 4.09 19.69 4.82
CA PHE A 71 3.25 20.82 4.44
C PHE A 71 2.67 20.69 3.02
N LEU A 72 3.52 20.41 2.03
CA LEU A 72 3.10 20.21 0.64
C LEU A 72 2.21 18.98 0.48
N THR A 73 2.46 17.94 1.27
CA THR A 73 1.69 16.71 1.25
C THR A 73 0.25 16.96 1.66
N PHE A 74 0.01 17.65 2.77
CA PHE A 74 -1.35 17.92 3.21
C PHE A 74 -2.05 19.00 2.37
N THR A 75 -1.33 20.02 1.90
CA THR A 75 -1.93 21.17 1.21
C THR A 75 -2.26 20.90 -0.26
N VAL A 76 -1.39 20.15 -0.97
CA VAL A 76 -1.48 19.99 -2.43
C VAL A 76 -1.54 18.54 -2.85
N ILE A 77 -0.59 17.71 -2.39
CA ILE A 77 -0.45 16.33 -2.90
C ILE A 77 -1.63 15.48 -2.46
N GLY A 78 -2.03 15.56 -1.19
CA GLY A 78 -3.15 14.84 -0.61
C GLY A 78 -4.45 15.01 -1.41
N PRO A 79 -5.00 16.23 -1.54
CA PRO A 79 -6.24 16.46 -2.26
C PRO A 79 -6.17 16.07 -3.75
N VAL A 80 -5.05 16.33 -4.42
CA VAL A 80 -4.89 15.96 -5.84
C VAL A 80 -4.79 14.44 -6.01
N MET A 81 -3.98 13.78 -5.20
CA MET A 81 -3.75 12.34 -5.29
C MET A 81 -4.94 11.53 -4.77
N LEU A 82 -5.77 12.08 -3.89
CA LEU A 82 -7.06 11.49 -3.53
C LEU A 82 -7.94 11.27 -4.75
N VAL A 83 -8.15 12.32 -5.55
CA VAL A 83 -9.01 12.24 -6.73
C VAL A 83 -8.47 11.19 -7.71
N VAL A 84 -7.15 11.16 -7.90
CA VAL A 84 -6.49 10.16 -8.75
C VAL A 84 -6.64 8.75 -8.17
N SER A 85 -6.42 8.60 -6.86
CA SER A 85 -6.52 7.31 -6.16
C SER A 85 -7.94 6.77 -6.21
N ASP A 86 -8.95 7.61 -6.00
CA ASP A 86 -10.36 7.21 -6.05
C ASP A 86 -10.78 6.83 -7.47
N ALA A 87 -10.31 7.55 -8.50
CA ALA A 87 -10.57 7.19 -9.90
C ALA A 87 -9.99 5.81 -10.24
N ILE A 88 -8.76 5.53 -9.82
CA ILE A 88 -8.10 4.23 -10.03
C ILE A 88 -8.81 3.13 -9.26
N THR A 89 -9.10 3.36 -7.98
CA THR A 89 -9.85 2.42 -7.13
C THR A 89 -11.21 2.09 -7.74
N ASN A 90 -11.96 3.08 -8.22
CA ASN A 90 -13.26 2.87 -8.86
C ASN A 90 -13.14 2.03 -10.14
N ALA A 91 -12.10 2.23 -10.96
CA ALA A 91 -11.84 1.40 -12.13
C ALA A 91 -11.51 -0.05 -11.75
N ILE A 92 -10.73 -0.27 -10.70
CA ILE A 92 -10.39 -1.61 -10.19
C ILE A 92 -11.64 -2.29 -9.61
N VAL A 93 -12.45 -1.58 -8.82
CA VAL A 93 -13.69 -2.10 -8.24
C VAL A 93 -14.69 -2.45 -9.36
N TRP A 94 -14.80 -1.63 -10.40
CA TRP A 94 -15.62 -1.95 -11.58
C TRP A 94 -15.14 -3.22 -12.29
N LEU A 95 -13.83 -3.36 -12.48
CA LEU A 95 -13.24 -4.55 -13.10
C LEU A 95 -13.51 -5.81 -12.27
N TYR A 96 -13.38 -5.71 -10.95
CA TYR A 96 -13.70 -6.79 -10.02
C TYR A 96 -15.19 -7.15 -10.07
N ASN A 97 -16.09 -6.16 -9.99
CA ASN A 97 -17.54 -6.40 -10.09
C ASN A 97 -17.94 -7.06 -11.40
N THR A 98 -17.26 -6.72 -12.51
CA THR A 98 -17.55 -7.27 -13.83
C THR A 98 -17.04 -8.70 -13.99
N THR A 99 -15.86 -9.00 -13.44
CA THR A 99 -15.21 -10.31 -13.60
C THR A 99 -15.59 -11.32 -12.52
N GLY A 100 -16.05 -10.85 -11.35
CA GLY A 100 -16.62 -11.66 -10.27
C GLY A 100 -15.79 -12.90 -9.93
N ALA A 101 -16.49 -14.03 -9.74
CA ALA A 101 -15.86 -15.30 -9.40
C ALA A 101 -14.89 -15.81 -10.49
N PHE A 102 -15.12 -15.48 -11.76
CA PHE A 102 -14.25 -15.91 -12.86
C PHE A 102 -12.91 -15.17 -12.83
N GLY A 103 -12.93 -13.86 -12.60
CA GLY A 103 -11.71 -13.05 -12.44
C GLY A 103 -10.88 -13.51 -11.26
N MET A 104 -11.52 -13.79 -10.13
CA MET A 104 -10.86 -14.32 -8.94
C MET A 104 -10.30 -15.72 -9.14
N GLY A 105 -11.00 -16.60 -9.87
CA GLY A 105 -10.49 -17.93 -10.23
C GLY A 105 -9.23 -17.85 -11.11
N LEU A 106 -9.25 -16.98 -12.12
CA LEU A 106 -8.10 -16.76 -13.00
C LEU A 106 -6.93 -16.11 -12.25
N PHE A 107 -7.21 -15.09 -11.43
CA PHE A 107 -6.20 -14.42 -10.61
C PHE A 107 -5.55 -15.40 -9.62
N GLY A 108 -6.35 -16.19 -8.90
CA GLY A 108 -5.85 -17.22 -7.99
C GLY A 108 -4.98 -18.28 -8.67
N GLY A 109 -5.38 -18.73 -9.88
CA GLY A 109 -4.59 -19.69 -10.66
C GLY A 109 -3.26 -19.13 -11.18
N THR A 110 -3.25 -17.85 -11.56
CA THR A 110 -2.05 -17.17 -12.08
C THR A 110 -1.18 -16.54 -10.98
N TYR A 111 -1.70 -16.41 -9.75
CA TYR A 111 -0.99 -15.81 -8.61
C TYR A 111 0.38 -16.45 -8.37
N SER A 112 0.44 -17.78 -8.33
CA SER A 112 1.70 -18.52 -8.13
C SER A 112 2.75 -18.25 -9.22
N LEU A 113 2.31 -17.99 -10.48
CA LEU A 113 3.21 -17.60 -11.58
C LEU A 113 3.72 -16.17 -11.38
N ILE A 114 2.84 -15.25 -10.96
CA ILE A 114 3.21 -13.86 -10.65
C ILE A 114 4.22 -13.83 -9.49
N VAL A 115 4.02 -14.66 -8.46
CA VAL A 115 4.97 -14.77 -7.34
C VAL A 115 6.34 -15.24 -7.82
N MET A 116 6.39 -16.24 -8.70
CA MET A 116 7.63 -16.75 -9.30
C MET A 116 8.42 -15.66 -10.05
N THR A 117 7.73 -14.72 -10.70
CA THR A 117 8.38 -13.58 -11.39
C THR A 117 8.82 -12.45 -10.45
N GLY A 118 8.42 -12.47 -9.17
CA GLY A 118 8.72 -11.40 -8.21
C GLY A 118 7.79 -10.18 -8.26
N LEU A 119 6.88 -10.09 -9.24
CA LEU A 119 5.99 -8.93 -9.43
C LEU A 119 5.02 -8.69 -8.27
N HIS A 120 4.74 -9.73 -7.47
CA HIS A 120 3.88 -9.67 -6.29
C HIS A 120 4.31 -8.64 -5.22
N GLN A 121 5.57 -8.18 -5.24
CA GLN A 121 6.05 -7.13 -4.33
C GLN A 121 5.30 -5.80 -4.48
N SER A 122 4.61 -5.59 -5.61
CA SER A 122 3.77 -4.42 -5.81
C SER A 122 2.37 -4.55 -5.20
N PHE A 123 1.96 -5.75 -4.78
CA PHE A 123 0.60 -6.01 -4.28
C PHE A 123 0.27 -5.31 -2.95
N PRO A 124 1.17 -5.20 -1.96
CA PRO A 124 0.88 -4.45 -0.73
C PRO A 124 0.42 -3.01 -0.97
N ALA A 125 0.91 -2.37 -2.04
CA ALA A 125 0.49 -1.04 -2.44
C ALA A 125 -0.97 -0.98 -2.94
N ILE A 126 -1.45 -2.07 -3.52
CA ILE A 126 -2.81 -2.21 -4.05
C ILE A 126 -3.75 -2.67 -2.93
N GLU A 127 -3.31 -3.61 -2.09
CA GLU A 127 -4.03 -4.16 -0.94
C GLU A 127 -4.45 -3.06 0.05
N THR A 128 -3.54 -2.17 0.39
CA THR A 128 -3.81 -1.01 1.26
C THR A 128 -4.87 -0.06 0.69
N GLN A 129 -4.87 0.17 -0.62
CA GLN A 129 -5.90 0.97 -1.30
C GLN A 129 -7.26 0.26 -1.31
N LEU A 130 -7.27 -1.05 -1.60
CA LEU A 130 -8.48 -1.88 -1.53
C LEU A 130 -9.09 -1.89 -0.13
N LEU A 131 -8.25 -1.99 0.90
CA LEU A 131 -8.68 -1.97 2.30
C LEU A 131 -9.23 -0.59 2.69
N SER A 132 -8.59 0.50 2.25
CA SER A 132 -9.10 1.85 2.44
C SER A 132 -10.46 2.06 1.76
N ALA A 133 -10.62 1.56 0.53
CA ALA A 133 -11.88 1.64 -0.22
C ALA A 133 -13.02 0.90 0.51
N TYR A 134 -12.73 -0.26 1.07
CA TYR A 134 -13.70 -1.05 1.82
C TYR A 134 -14.06 -0.40 3.17
N ASN A 135 -13.06 0.01 3.96
CA ASN A 135 -13.29 0.54 5.31
C ASN A 135 -13.84 1.97 5.33
N ASN A 136 -13.39 2.84 4.43
CA ASN A 136 -13.74 4.27 4.47
C ASN A 136 -14.89 4.64 3.52
N ASN A 137 -14.97 3.99 2.35
CA ASN A 137 -15.96 4.32 1.31
C ASN A 137 -17.09 3.28 1.21
N GLY A 138 -16.98 2.15 1.92
CA GLY A 138 -17.95 1.04 1.83
C GLY A 138 -18.00 0.38 0.44
N THR A 139 -16.98 0.61 -0.40
CA THR A 139 -16.92 0.16 -1.80
C THR A 139 -15.88 -0.95 -1.97
N GLY A 140 -16.24 -2.01 -2.71
CA GLY A 140 -15.34 -3.14 -2.98
C GLY A 140 -15.52 -4.31 -2.01
N PHE A 141 -14.57 -5.25 -2.00
CA PHE A 141 -14.66 -6.53 -1.29
C PHE A 141 -13.52 -6.72 -0.27
N GLY A 142 -12.83 -5.64 0.10
CA GLY A 142 -11.65 -5.67 0.95
C GLY A 142 -10.43 -6.27 0.24
N ASP A 143 -9.49 -6.73 1.05
CA ASP A 143 -8.21 -7.27 0.59
C ASP A 143 -8.33 -8.74 0.15
N TYR A 144 -8.81 -8.93 -1.08
CA TYR A 144 -8.94 -10.26 -1.68
C TYR A 144 -7.59 -10.83 -2.15
N ILE A 145 -6.58 -9.98 -2.38
CA ILE A 145 -5.25 -10.41 -2.82
C ILE A 145 -4.55 -11.15 -1.69
N PHE A 146 -4.61 -10.62 -0.47
CA PHE A 146 -4.04 -11.27 0.71
C PHE A 146 -4.72 -12.61 1.02
N VAL A 147 -6.03 -12.72 0.79
CA VAL A 147 -6.75 -14.00 0.92
C VAL A 147 -6.21 -15.02 -0.07
N VAL A 148 -6.04 -14.65 -1.34
CA VAL A 148 -5.46 -15.53 -2.37
C VAL A 148 -4.02 -15.91 -2.03
N ALA A 149 -3.20 -14.95 -1.58
CA ALA A 149 -1.84 -15.17 -1.13
C ALA A 149 -1.77 -16.18 0.02
N SER A 150 -2.65 -16.03 1.01
CA SER A 150 -2.75 -16.93 2.15
C SER A 150 -3.11 -18.35 1.72
N MET A 151 -4.11 -18.49 0.84
CA MET A 151 -4.51 -19.80 0.32
C MET A 151 -3.42 -20.44 -0.53
N ALA A 152 -2.71 -19.67 -1.35
CA ALA A 152 -1.58 -20.16 -2.15
C ALA A 152 -0.45 -20.69 -1.26
N ASN A 153 -0.11 -20.00 -0.17
CA ASN A 153 0.91 -20.44 0.78
C ASN A 153 0.50 -21.73 1.51
N VAL A 154 -0.78 -21.84 1.90
CA VAL A 154 -1.33 -23.07 2.50
C VAL A 154 -1.28 -24.23 1.50
N ALA A 155 -1.64 -23.99 0.24
CA ALA A 155 -1.59 -25.00 -0.81
C ALA A 155 -0.15 -25.46 -1.10
N GLN A 156 0.81 -24.54 -1.12
CA GLN A 156 2.24 -24.87 -1.25
C GLN A 156 2.74 -25.69 -0.07
N GLY A 157 2.36 -25.34 1.17
CA GLY A 157 2.69 -26.13 2.37
C GLY A 157 2.05 -27.53 2.38
N ALA A 158 0.82 -27.66 1.90
CA ALA A 158 0.18 -28.96 1.74
C ALA A 158 0.86 -29.81 0.65
N ALA A 159 1.28 -29.18 -0.46
CA ALA A 159 1.99 -29.85 -1.54
C ALA A 159 3.37 -30.36 -1.09
N THR A 160 4.14 -29.56 -0.33
CA THR A 160 5.44 -30.00 0.21
C THR A 160 5.26 -31.14 1.21
N LEU A 161 4.24 -31.06 2.08
CA LEU A 161 3.91 -32.14 3.01
C LEU A 161 3.52 -33.44 2.29
N ALA A 162 2.70 -33.35 1.24
CA ALA A 162 2.37 -34.51 0.42
C ALA A 162 3.62 -35.10 -0.25
N VAL A 163 4.47 -34.27 -0.85
CA VAL A 163 5.73 -34.71 -1.46
C VAL A 163 6.63 -35.42 -0.45
N TYR A 164 6.69 -34.96 0.81
CA TYR A 164 7.47 -35.61 1.86
C TYR A 164 7.06 -37.07 2.11
N PHE A 165 5.75 -37.36 2.11
CA PHE A 165 5.24 -38.72 2.28
C PHE A 165 5.34 -39.58 1.02
N LEU A 166 5.20 -38.98 -0.17
CA LEU A 166 5.19 -39.71 -1.44
C LEU A 166 6.60 -39.94 -2.03
N THR A 167 7.57 -39.07 -1.74
CA THR A 167 8.87 -39.12 -2.40
C THR A 167 9.77 -40.23 -1.83
N LYS A 168 10.37 -41.00 -2.73
CA LYS A 168 11.40 -42.02 -2.41
C LYS A 168 12.82 -41.48 -2.53
N ASN A 169 12.98 -40.30 -3.13
CA ASN A 169 14.29 -39.69 -3.33
C ASN A 169 14.73 -38.95 -2.04
N ALA A 170 15.87 -39.36 -1.47
CA ALA A 170 16.41 -38.80 -0.24
C ALA A 170 16.65 -37.27 -0.33
N LYS A 171 17.07 -36.77 -1.49
CA LYS A 171 17.33 -35.34 -1.70
C LYS A 171 16.02 -34.54 -1.68
N THR A 172 15.00 -34.98 -2.44
CA THR A 172 13.69 -34.33 -2.47
C THR A 172 12.98 -34.43 -1.12
N LYS A 173 13.16 -35.54 -0.40
CA LYS A 173 12.59 -35.73 0.94
C LYS A 173 13.16 -34.74 1.94
N GLY A 174 14.48 -34.55 1.94
CA GLY A 174 15.15 -33.56 2.79
C GLY A 174 14.72 -32.13 2.47
N LEU A 175 14.53 -31.81 1.19
CA LEU A 175 14.03 -30.50 0.76
C LEU A 175 12.57 -30.24 1.16
N SER A 176 11.72 -31.26 1.16
CA SER A 176 10.31 -31.11 1.58
C SER A 176 10.10 -31.06 3.10
N SER A 177 11.10 -31.45 3.90
CA SER A 177 11.05 -31.45 5.36
C SER A 177 11.80 -30.29 6.02
N SER A 178 12.47 -29.44 5.24
CA SER A 178 13.17 -28.24 5.70
C SER A 178 12.24 -27.04 5.65
#